data_AF-A0A2R5FVK4-F1
#
_entry.id   AF-A0A2R5FVK4-F1
#
_cell.length_a   1.000
_cell.length_b   1.000
_cell.length_c   1.000
_cell.angle_alpha   90.00
_cell.angle_beta   90.00
_cell.angle_gamma   90.00
#
_symmetry.space_group_name_H-M   'P 1'
#
loop_
_entity.id
_entity.type
_entity.pdbx_description
1 polymer ?
#
loop_
_entity_poly.entity_id
_entity_poly.type
_entity_poly.pdbx_seq_one_letter_code
_entity_poly.pdbx_strand_id
1 'polypeptide(L)' 'MAIFRQYIAPLLAVLVFLFALVAVSARIFLPSDMAAPAPIEQVGVSSQPTPTDFPPAPHNAS' A
#
# COMPACT_ATOMS: atom_id res chain seq x y z
N MET A 1 48.18 -9.53 8.57
CA MET A 1 47.00 -9.30 9.44
C MET A 1 45.86 -10.26 9.08
N ALA A 2 46.09 -11.58 9.11
CA ALA A 2 45.11 -12.57 8.63
C ALA A 2 43.95 -12.79 9.63
N ILE A 3 44.23 -12.73 10.93
CA ILE A 3 43.27 -12.98 12.01
C ILE A 3 42.06 -12.04 11.94
N PHE A 4 42.31 -10.74 11.68
CA PHE A 4 41.24 -9.75 11.60
C PHE A 4 40.27 -10.03 10.45
N ARG A 5 40.79 -10.37 9.27
CA ARG A 5 39.93 -10.67 8.12
C ARG A 5 39.34 -12.08 8.16
N GLN A 6 39.99 -13.03 8.82
CA GLN A 6 39.58 -14.44 8.81
C GLN A 6 38.56 -14.78 9.90
N TYR A 7 38.52 -14.02 11.00
CA TYR A 7 37.57 -14.26 12.09
C TYR A 7 36.62 -13.09 12.32
N ILE A 8 37.13 -11.86 12.35
CA ILE A 8 36.29 -10.69 12.61
C ILE A 8 35.41 -10.37 11.40
N ALA A 9 35.92 -10.42 10.17
CA ALA A 9 35.08 -10.13 8.99
C ALA A 9 33.92 -11.13 8.82
N PRO A 10 34.11 -12.47 8.95
CA PRO A 10 33.00 -13.42 8.89
C PRO A 10 32.01 -13.26 10.04
N LEU A 11 32.50 -12.97 11.26
CA LEU A 11 31.63 -12.74 12.42
C LEU A 11 30.77 -11.47 12.24
N LEU A 12 31.35 -10.38 11.73
CA LEU A 12 30.60 -9.18 11.39
C LEU A 12 29.58 -9.44 10.28
N ALA A 13 29.93 -10.23 9.26
CA ALA A 13 28.99 -10.58 8.19
C ALA A 13 27.75 -11.32 8.74
N VAL A 14 27.94 -12.27 9.66
CA VAL A 14 26.84 -12.98 10.32
C VAL A 14 26.02 -12.04 11.21
N LEU A 15 26.67 -11.17 11.99
CA LEU A 15 25.96 -10.20 12.83
C LEU A 15 25.12 -9.23 12.01
N VAL A 16 25.69 -8.66 10.94
CA VAL A 16 24.97 -7.75 10.03
C VAL A 16 23.85 -8.50 9.31
N PHE A 17 24.08 -9.74 8.88
CA PHE A 17 23.05 -10.57 8.27
C PHE A 17 21.87 -10.82 9.20
N LEU A 18 22.13 -11.22 10.45
CA LEU A 18 21.08 -11.44 11.44
C LEU A 18 20.32 -10.15 11.75
N PHE A 19 21.04 -9.04 11.91
CA PHE A 19 20.42 -7.73 12.11
C PHE A 19 19.55 -7.34 10.91
N ALA A 20 20.05 -7.49 9.69
CA ALA A 20 19.31 -7.20 8.47
C ALA A 20 18.08 -8.09 8.32
N LEU A 21 18.20 -9.38 8.64
CA LEU A 21 17.08 -10.32 8.64
C LEU A 21 15.97 -9.86 9.59
N VAL A 22 16.32 -9.53 10.84
CA VAL A 22 15.38 -9.02 11.83
C VAL A 22 14.77 -7.69 11.39
N ALA A 23 15.58 -6.74 10.91
CA ALA A 23 15.11 -5.43 10.46
C ALA A 23 14.13 -5.54 9.27
N VAL A 24 14.43 -6.41 8.30
CA VAL A 24 13.57 -6.68 7.15
C VAL A 24 12.27 -7.35 7.58
N SER A 25 12.33 -8.34 8.47
CA SER A 25 11.13 -9.00 9.00
C SER A 25 10.27 -8.04 9.85
N ALA A 26 10.91 -7.18 10.65
CA ALA A 26 10.20 -6.21 11.51
C ALA A 26 9.58 -5.07 10.72
N ARG A 27 10.16 -4.68 9.57
CA ARG A 27 9.65 -3.59 8.72
C ARG A 27 8.16 -3.73 8.39
N ILE A 28 7.71 -4.96 8.11
CA ILE A 28 6.32 -5.28 7.74
C ILE A 28 5.33 -4.90 8.86
N PHE A 29 5.79 -4.93 10.11
CA PHE A 29 4.98 -4.61 11.28
C PHE A 29 5.09 -3.13 11.69
N LEU A 30 5.91 -2.33 11.01
CA LEU A 30 6.05 -0.92 11.36
C LEU A 30 4.81 -0.16 10.89
N PRO A 31 4.21 0.73 11.71
CA PRO A 31 2.98 1.45 11.34
C PRO A 31 3.08 2.18 9.99
N SER A 32 4.28 2.64 9.62
CA SER A 32 4.56 3.27 8.33
C SER A 32 4.49 2.33 7.13
N ASP A 33 4.72 1.03 7.30
CA ASP A 33 4.63 0.03 6.23
C ASP A 33 3.16 -0.28 5.90
N MET A 34 2.30 -0.32 6.93
CA MET A 34 0.84 -0.44 6.78
C MET A 34 0.13 0.88 6.46
N ALA A 35 0.86 2.01 6.41
CA ALA A 35 0.28 3.35 6.19
C ALA A 35 0.04 3.68 4.71
N ALA A 36 0.35 2.78 3.77
CA ALA A 36 0.00 2.99 2.37
C ALA A 36 -1.53 2.90 2.23
N PRO A 37 -2.21 4.00 1.83
CA PRO A 37 -3.64 3.95 1.60
C PRO A 37 -3.93 2.90 0.53
N ALA A 38 -4.84 1.96 0.83
CA ALA A 38 -5.40 1.11 -0.21
C ALA A 38 -5.92 2.00 -1.35
N PRO A 39 -5.79 1.61 -2.63
CA PRO A 39 -6.46 2.32 -3.71
C PRO A 39 -7.94 2.41 -3.39
N ILE A 40 -8.38 3.58 -2.94
CA ILE A 40 -9.78 3.94 -2.93
C ILE A 40 -10.11 4.27 -4.38
N GLU A 41 -10.54 3.27 -5.16
CA GLU A 41 -11.54 3.60 -6.14
C GLU A 41 -12.64 4.30 -5.36
N GLN A 42 -12.98 5.51 -5.77
CA GLN A 42 -14.10 6.26 -5.24
C GLN A 42 -15.37 5.49 -5.64
N VAL A 43 -15.66 4.38 -4.96
CA VAL A 43 -16.95 3.70 -5.01
C VAL A 43 -17.92 4.62 -4.27
N GLY A 44 -18.37 5.62 -5.01
CA GLY A 44 -19.02 6.79 -4.46
C GLY A 44 -19.50 7.70 -5.56
N VAL A 45 -20.52 7.20 -6.28
CA VAL A 45 -21.45 7.94 -7.13
C VAL A 45 -20.89 8.30 -8.50
N SER A 46 -21.31 7.48 -9.47
CA SER A 46 -21.57 7.89 -10.85
C SER A 46 -21.90 9.37 -10.95
N SER A 47 -21.01 10.15 -11.57
CA SER A 47 -21.37 11.39 -12.27
C SER A 47 -22.23 11.02 -13.49
N GLN A 48 -23.34 10.33 -13.26
CA GLN A 48 -24.41 10.27 -14.23
C GLN A 48 -25.16 11.57 -14.01
N PRO A 49 -25.06 12.57 -14.92
CA PRO A 49 -26.00 13.66 -14.88
C PRO A 49 -27.38 13.01 -15.02
N THR A 50 -28.18 13.06 -13.96
CA THR A 50 -29.60 12.75 -14.03
C THR A 50 -30.13 13.55 -15.23
N PRO A 51 -30.62 12.90 -16.30
CA PRO A 51 -31.31 13.62 -17.36
C PRO A 51 -32.62 14.10 -16.74
N THR A 52 -32.59 15.28 -16.12
CA THR A 52 -33.79 15.98 -15.61
C THR A 52 -34.61 16.59 -16.74
N ASP A 53 -34.46 16.07 -17.97
CA ASP A 53 -35.21 16.51 -19.14
C ASP A 53 -35.99 15.33 -19.73
N PHE A 54 -36.83 14.73 -18.88
CA PHE A 54 -37.98 14.00 -19.38
C PHE A 54 -39.14 15.01 -19.42
N PRO A 55 -39.66 15.37 -20.60
CA PRO A 55 -40.82 16.24 -20.69
C PRO A 55 -42.00 15.59 -19.94
N PRO A 56 -42.81 16.37 -19.19
CA PRO A 56 -44.00 15.82 -18.56
C PRO A 56 -44.90 15.25 -19.65
N ALA A 57 -45.25 13.97 -19.52
CA ALA A 57 -46.13 13.29 -20.45
C ALA A 57 -47.41 14.11 -20.63
N PRO A 58 -47.78 14.51 -21.87
CA PRO A 58 -49.10 15.07 -22.11
C PRO A 58 -50.11 13.95 -21.85
N HIS A 59 -50.82 14.15 -20.75
CA HIS A 59 -52.05 13.51 -20.36
C HIS A 59 -52.99 13.52 -21.58
N ASN A 60 -53.36 12.31 -22.00
CA ASN A 60 -54.37 12.05 -23.00
C ASN A 60 -55.68 12.78 -22.63
N ALA A 61 -56.13 13.67 -23.50
CA ALA A 61 -57.50 14.19 -23.47
C ALA A 61 -58.08 14.15 -24.89
N SER A 62 -59.01 13.20 -25.05
CA SER A 62 -60.14 13.14 -26.00
C SER A 62 -59.89 13.31 -27.50
#